data_AF-A0A6G0Z178-F1
#
_entry.id   AF-A0A6G0Z178-F1
#
_cell.length_a   1.000
_cell.length_b   1.000
_cell.length_c   1.000
_cell.angle_alpha   90.00
_cell.angle_beta   90.00
_cell.angle_gamma   90.00
#
_symmetry.space_group_name_H-M   'P 1'
#
loop_
_entity.id
_entity.type
_entity.pdbx_description
1 polymer ?
#
loop_
_entity_poly.entity_id
_entity_poly.type
_entity_poly.pdbx_seq_one_letter_code
_entity_poly.pdbx_strand_id
1 'polypeptide(L)'
;MKLNLEYWVSELPKSLTHIPITELAIPGSHDSFSYTITPHSKLGPDASRLVKYLNRLLGPVMRRFVYKWSITQTCNIQTQLHLGIRYFDLRMATKPNDNNFYTVHALYGDPVMKELVNIKEFLVTHTKEILVLDFQHFYHFSEVDHNRLSSVLKLLFHNMICPYYYPIEKLNLDTMRANNWQVIIIYRHSQDDIFWPSSYWPTPWPQTTSYKKLIEFLECGLKKRKQNAGYVTQCLFTPDVKLLPAIVQEVLDNLRKDYEQRSCIEELLLSLNSVFGSTLTEHALELIDDGSVFLILSHQRSIFQIVGSRGDIYTIMETTNFCTCNFFKHQVLKDKALCCKHFLAAKVALILGSFKTKNETPEGITSIMISAYGNQEF
;
A
#
# COMPACT_ATOMS: atom_id res chain seq x y z
N MET A 1 31.59 -18.13 -1.88
CA MET A 1 30.67 -18.86 -0.98
C MET A 1 29.25 -18.45 -1.37
N LYS A 2 28.39 -19.40 -1.74
CA LYS A 2 26.99 -19.11 -2.05
C LYS A 2 26.27 -18.99 -0.69
N LEU A 3 25.69 -17.83 -0.39
CA LEU A 3 24.98 -17.60 0.86
C LEU A 3 23.75 -18.51 0.93
N ASN A 4 23.61 -19.27 2.01
CA ASN A 4 22.42 -20.06 2.29
C ASN A 4 21.39 -19.18 3.00
N LEU A 5 20.37 -18.73 2.27
CA LEU A 5 19.37 -17.79 2.80
C LEU A 5 18.54 -18.39 3.94
N GLU A 6 18.33 -19.70 3.94
CA GLU A 6 17.55 -20.39 4.97
C GLU A 6 18.29 -20.46 6.32
N TYR A 7 19.63 -20.50 6.31
CA TYR A 7 20.48 -20.68 7.49
C TYR A 7 21.46 -19.52 7.70
N TRP A 8 21.20 -18.34 7.14
CA TRP A 8 22.20 -17.29 7.07
C TRP A 8 22.65 -16.80 8.46
N VAL A 9 21.77 -16.80 9.47
CA VAL A 9 22.11 -16.41 10.85
C VAL A 9 22.98 -17.47 11.52
N SER A 10 22.67 -18.75 11.27
CA SER A 10 23.41 -19.91 11.76
C SER A 10 24.82 -19.97 11.19
N GLU A 11 24.97 -19.58 9.93
CA GLU A 11 26.21 -19.60 9.17
C GLU A 11 27.02 -18.28 9.29
N LEU A 12 26.56 -17.31 10.08
CA LEU A 12 27.31 -16.07 10.30
C LEU A 12 28.71 -16.36 10.85
N PRO A 13 29.76 -15.68 10.35
CA PRO A 13 31.09 -15.74 10.94
C PRO A 13 31.07 -15.39 12.42
N LYS A 14 31.90 -16.07 13.22
CA LYS A 14 31.97 -15.89 14.68
C LYS A 14 32.21 -14.43 15.12
N SER A 15 32.93 -13.64 14.31
CA SER A 15 33.11 -12.21 14.58
C SER A 15 31.80 -11.43 14.62
N LEU A 16 30.77 -11.86 13.87
CA LEU A 16 29.45 -11.24 13.82
C LEU A 16 28.46 -11.85 14.83
N THR A 17 28.77 -12.98 15.46
CA THR A 17 27.87 -13.58 16.48
C THR A 17 27.99 -12.92 17.86
N HIS A 18 29.10 -12.20 18.10
CA HIS A 18 29.39 -11.53 19.36
C HIS A 18 28.99 -10.04 19.40
N ILE A 19 28.71 -9.41 18.25
CA ILE A 19 28.27 -8.01 18.23
C ILE A 19 26.80 -7.89 18.68
N PRO A 20 26.39 -6.73 19.22
CA PRO A 20 25.00 -6.51 19.59
C PRO A 20 24.05 -6.76 18.40
N ILE A 21 22.91 -7.38 18.67
CA ILE A 21 21.90 -7.70 17.65
C ILE A 21 21.38 -6.46 16.93
N THR A 22 21.40 -5.31 17.60
CA THR A 22 21.03 -3.99 17.07
C THR A 22 22.03 -3.45 16.05
N GLU A 23 23.21 -4.06 15.95
CA GLU A 23 24.24 -3.76 14.95
C GLU A 23 24.22 -4.72 13.75
N LEU A 24 23.42 -5.79 13.80
CA LEU A 24 23.22 -6.69 12.68
C LEU A 24 22.22 -6.11 11.67
N ALA A 25 22.55 -6.21 10.39
CA ALA A 25 21.61 -5.92 9.31
C ALA A 25 20.68 -7.12 9.11
N ILE A 26 19.45 -7.01 9.62
CA ILE A 26 18.45 -8.09 9.58
C ILE A 26 17.40 -7.73 8.51
N PRO A 27 17.22 -8.55 7.46
CA PRO A 27 16.19 -8.29 6.44
C PRO A 27 14.79 -8.53 7.01
N GLY A 28 13.86 -7.62 6.69
CA GLY A 28 12.47 -7.66 7.14
C GLY A 28 11.47 -7.45 6.02
N SER A 29 10.22 -7.86 6.26
CA SER A 29 9.09 -7.60 5.36
C SER A 29 8.07 -6.66 6.04
N HIS A 30 7.57 -5.67 5.29
CA HIS A 30 6.53 -4.74 5.76
C HIS A 30 5.14 -5.33 5.51
N ASP A 31 4.23 -5.17 6.47
CA ASP A 31 2.91 -5.82 6.48
C ASP A 31 3.01 -7.30 6.09
N SER A 32 3.84 -8.04 6.83
CA SER A 32 4.41 -9.33 6.41
C SER A 32 3.37 -10.37 5.99
N PHE A 33 2.17 -10.32 6.57
CA PHE A 33 1.11 -11.29 6.34
C PHE A 33 0.04 -10.80 5.36
N SER A 34 0.30 -9.70 4.64
CA SER A 34 -0.64 -9.17 3.64
C SER A 34 -1.00 -10.17 2.53
N TYR A 35 -0.13 -11.16 2.26
CA TYR A 35 -0.41 -12.26 1.31
C TYR A 35 -1.67 -13.08 1.66
N THR A 36 -2.13 -13.03 2.92
CA THR A 36 -3.37 -13.70 3.38
C THR A 36 -4.65 -12.95 2.99
N ILE A 37 -4.53 -11.70 2.55
CA ILE A 37 -5.67 -10.91 2.08
C ILE A 37 -6.13 -11.48 0.74
N THR A 38 -7.44 -11.48 0.50
CA THR A 38 -8.04 -11.92 -0.77
C THR A 38 -8.90 -10.80 -1.36
N PRO A 39 -9.27 -10.86 -2.66
CA PRO A 39 -10.23 -9.93 -3.25
C PRO A 39 -11.60 -9.91 -2.56
N HIS A 40 -11.92 -10.95 -1.77
CA HIS A 40 -13.17 -11.07 -1.02
C HIS A 40 -13.05 -10.61 0.44
N SER A 41 -11.85 -10.26 0.89
CA SER A 41 -11.62 -9.76 2.24
C SER A 41 -12.48 -8.54 2.54
N LYS A 42 -12.97 -8.47 3.78
CA LYS A 42 -13.74 -7.32 4.26
C LYS A 42 -12.80 -6.14 4.55
N LEU A 43 -13.35 -4.93 4.51
CA LEU A 43 -12.62 -3.72 4.85
C LEU A 43 -12.11 -3.74 6.29
N GLY A 44 -10.82 -3.49 6.45
CA GLY A 44 -10.13 -3.39 7.71
C GLY A 44 -10.40 -2.06 8.42
N PRO A 45 -10.24 -2.01 9.76
CA PRO A 45 -10.38 -0.78 10.54
C PRO A 45 -9.33 0.29 10.22
N ASP A 46 -8.15 -0.13 9.77
CA ASP A 46 -6.99 0.68 9.41
C ASP A 46 -7.10 1.32 8.02
N ALA A 47 -8.12 0.94 7.22
CA ALA A 47 -8.37 1.54 5.93
C ALA A 47 -8.47 3.08 6.03
N SER A 48 -7.74 3.76 5.16
CA SER A 48 -7.71 5.23 5.10
C SER A 48 -9.11 5.79 4.82
N ARG A 49 -9.33 7.08 5.17
CA ARG A 49 -10.61 7.76 4.88
C ARG A 49 -10.98 7.69 3.40
N LEU A 50 -9.98 7.83 2.53
CA LEU A 50 -10.15 7.72 1.08
C LEU A 50 -10.61 6.31 0.69
N VAL A 51 -9.95 5.26 1.20
CA VAL A 51 -10.33 3.87 0.92
C VAL A 51 -11.74 3.58 1.44
N LYS A 52 -12.08 4.05 2.65
CA LYS A 52 -13.44 3.91 3.23
C LYS A 52 -14.49 4.63 2.38
N TYR A 53 -14.19 5.85 1.95
CA TYR A 53 -15.06 6.66 1.09
C TYR A 53 -15.27 5.98 -0.27
N LEU A 54 -14.18 5.60 -0.93
CA LEU A 54 -14.24 4.91 -2.22
C LEU A 54 -14.98 3.58 -2.07
N ASN A 55 -14.68 2.74 -1.08
CA ASN A 55 -15.41 1.48 -0.87
C ASN A 55 -16.91 1.69 -0.58
N ARG A 56 -17.30 2.75 0.13
CA ARG A 56 -18.71 3.10 0.35
C ARG A 56 -19.41 3.47 -0.95
N LEU A 57 -18.75 4.25 -1.81
CA LEU A 57 -19.33 4.65 -3.08
C LEU A 57 -19.33 3.52 -4.11
N LEU A 58 -18.29 2.67 -4.10
CA LEU A 58 -17.95 1.73 -5.17
C LEU A 58 -18.24 0.26 -4.94
N GLY A 59 -18.52 -0.12 -3.69
CA GLY A 59 -18.87 -1.49 -3.35
C GLY A 59 -17.84 -2.52 -3.83
N PRO A 60 -18.25 -3.62 -4.48
CA PRO A 60 -17.36 -4.72 -4.88
C PRO A 60 -16.24 -4.34 -5.86
N VAL A 61 -16.46 -3.37 -6.75
CA VAL A 61 -15.47 -2.98 -7.77
C VAL A 61 -14.21 -2.44 -7.09
N MET A 62 -14.36 -1.55 -6.11
CA MET A 62 -13.19 -1.04 -5.37
C MET A 62 -12.48 -2.08 -4.53
N ARG A 63 -13.14 -3.14 -4.08
CA ARG A 63 -12.46 -4.18 -3.29
C ARG A 63 -11.32 -4.82 -4.08
N ARG A 64 -11.43 -4.96 -5.40
CA ARG A 64 -10.35 -5.46 -6.27
C ARG A 64 -9.14 -4.52 -6.29
N PHE A 65 -9.37 -3.21 -6.25
CA PHE A 65 -8.29 -2.20 -6.23
C PHE A 65 -7.67 -2.07 -4.85
N VAL A 66 -8.50 -1.94 -3.83
CA VAL A 66 -8.06 -1.90 -2.43
C VAL A 66 -7.25 -3.14 -2.13
N TYR A 67 -7.67 -4.32 -2.62
CA TYR A 67 -6.89 -5.56 -2.57
C TYR A 67 -5.47 -5.37 -3.10
N LYS A 68 -5.32 -4.91 -4.36
CA LYS A 68 -3.98 -4.68 -4.95
C LYS A 68 -3.12 -3.72 -4.13
N TRP A 69 -3.72 -2.71 -3.50
CA TRP A 69 -3.00 -1.76 -2.64
C TRP A 69 -2.69 -2.31 -1.25
N SER A 70 -3.46 -3.30 -0.80
CA SER A 70 -3.31 -3.96 0.49
C SER A 70 -2.21 -5.01 0.47
N ILE A 71 -1.83 -5.54 -0.71
CA ILE A 71 -0.78 -6.55 -0.83
C ILE A 71 0.60 -5.90 -0.87
N THR A 72 1.42 -6.21 0.13
CA THR A 72 2.85 -5.85 0.19
C THR A 72 3.76 -7.06 0.01
N GLN A 73 3.25 -8.27 0.29
CA GLN A 73 3.95 -9.54 0.16
C GLN A 73 3.12 -10.52 -0.65
N THR A 74 3.74 -11.25 -1.58
CA THR A 74 3.10 -12.35 -2.32
C THR A 74 3.53 -13.72 -1.81
N CYS A 75 4.62 -13.79 -1.06
CA CYS A 75 5.16 -15.02 -0.48
C CYS A 75 4.52 -15.30 0.89
N ASN A 76 4.17 -16.56 1.15
CA ASN A 76 3.71 -16.98 2.48
C ASN A 76 4.85 -16.95 3.52
N ILE A 77 4.51 -17.13 4.80
CA ILE A 77 5.50 -16.99 5.90
C ILE A 77 6.66 -17.97 5.76
N GLN A 78 6.36 -19.23 5.40
CA GLN A 78 7.38 -20.25 5.20
C GLN A 78 8.34 -19.82 4.09
N THR A 79 7.83 -19.35 2.96
CA THR A 79 8.66 -18.88 1.85
C THR A 79 9.50 -17.68 2.24
N GLN A 80 8.93 -16.70 2.95
CA GLN A 80 9.68 -15.55 3.46
C GLN A 80 10.84 -15.98 4.38
N LEU A 81 10.62 -16.96 5.26
CA LEU A 81 11.65 -17.54 6.12
C LEU A 81 12.76 -18.22 5.32
N HIS A 82 12.43 -19.05 4.32
CA HIS A 82 13.43 -19.71 3.47
C HIS A 82 14.20 -18.70 2.58
N LEU A 83 13.60 -17.56 2.24
CA LEU A 83 14.26 -16.45 1.56
C LEU A 83 15.11 -15.56 2.49
N GLY A 84 15.20 -15.90 3.78
CA GLY A 84 16.09 -15.26 4.74
C GLY A 84 15.48 -14.10 5.53
N ILE A 85 14.18 -13.83 5.40
CA ILE A 85 13.50 -12.81 6.22
C ILE A 85 13.51 -13.24 7.68
N ARG A 86 13.93 -12.33 8.57
CA ARG A 86 13.99 -12.56 10.02
C ARG A 86 13.31 -11.47 10.85
N TYR A 87 12.84 -10.41 10.22
CA TYR A 87 12.01 -9.39 10.84
C TYR A 87 10.62 -9.39 10.18
N PHE A 88 9.58 -9.51 10.99
CA PHE A 88 8.20 -9.46 10.52
C PHE A 88 7.45 -8.29 11.15
N ASP A 89 6.80 -7.49 10.32
CA ASP A 89 5.93 -6.38 10.69
C ASP A 89 4.48 -6.88 10.70
N LEU A 90 3.87 -6.93 11.89
CA LEU A 90 2.53 -7.45 12.12
C LEU A 90 1.58 -6.32 12.50
N ARG A 91 0.52 -6.18 11.71
CA ARG A 91 -0.63 -5.35 12.04
C ARG A 91 -1.83 -6.23 12.32
N MET A 92 -2.45 -5.99 13.47
CA MET A 92 -3.43 -6.88 14.07
C MET A 92 -4.78 -6.20 14.23
N ALA A 93 -5.85 -6.95 14.02
CA ALA A 93 -7.21 -6.51 14.31
C ALA A 93 -8.06 -7.62 14.95
N THR A 94 -9.07 -7.21 15.73
CA THR A 94 -10.15 -8.09 16.19
C THR A 94 -11.44 -7.79 15.43
N LYS A 95 -12.38 -8.74 15.45
CA LYS A 95 -13.73 -8.58 14.87
C LYS A 95 -14.77 -8.72 15.98
N PRO A 96 -15.88 -7.96 15.94
CA PRO A 96 -16.97 -8.14 16.89
C PRO A 96 -17.50 -9.59 16.85
N ASN A 97 -17.76 -10.16 18.03
CA ASN A 97 -18.30 -11.52 18.22
C ASN A 97 -17.39 -12.63 17.67
N ASP A 98 -16.08 -12.39 17.56
CA ASP A 98 -15.11 -13.36 17.11
C ASP A 98 -13.88 -13.33 18.02
N ASN A 99 -13.45 -14.50 18.47
CA ASN A 99 -12.29 -14.64 19.35
C ASN A 99 -10.97 -14.76 18.58
N ASN A 100 -10.98 -14.76 17.25
CA ASN A 100 -9.74 -14.81 16.47
C ASN A 100 -9.01 -13.46 16.42
N PHE A 101 -7.69 -13.53 16.30
CA PHE A 101 -6.86 -12.37 15.96
C PHE A 101 -6.54 -12.40 14.47
N TYR A 102 -6.84 -11.31 13.78
CA TYR A 102 -6.66 -11.21 12.34
C TYR A 102 -5.49 -10.32 12.00
N THR A 103 -4.84 -10.63 10.88
CA THR A 103 -3.92 -9.71 10.22
C THR A 103 -4.74 -8.64 9.49
N VAL A 104 -4.16 -7.45 9.31
CA VAL A 104 -4.84 -6.37 8.59
C VAL A 104 -3.86 -5.48 7.84
N HIS A 105 -4.24 -5.08 6.62
CA HIS A 105 -3.66 -3.93 5.92
C HIS A 105 -4.70 -3.38 4.95
N ALA A 106 -5.46 -2.36 5.34
CA ALA A 106 -6.69 -1.84 4.71
C ALA A 106 -7.85 -2.84 4.53
N LEU A 107 -7.55 -4.13 4.39
CA LEU A 107 -8.47 -5.26 4.36
C LEU A 107 -8.02 -6.26 5.44
N TYR A 108 -8.98 -7.03 5.96
CA TYR A 108 -8.67 -8.16 6.83
C TYR A 108 -7.97 -9.27 6.04
N GLY A 109 -6.89 -9.81 6.60
CA GLY A 109 -6.35 -11.10 6.19
C GLY A 109 -6.94 -12.24 7.04
N ASP A 110 -6.22 -13.36 7.07
CA ASP A 110 -6.60 -14.56 7.80
C ASP A 110 -6.28 -14.47 9.30
N PRO A 111 -6.86 -15.37 10.13
CA PRO A 111 -6.44 -15.53 11.52
C PRO A 111 -4.94 -15.81 11.65
N VAL A 112 -4.26 -15.06 12.51
CA VAL A 112 -2.78 -15.08 12.63
C VAL A 112 -2.23 -16.38 13.19
N MET A 113 -3.05 -17.17 13.89
CA MET A 113 -2.61 -18.31 14.68
C MET A 113 -1.86 -19.35 13.85
N LYS A 114 -2.35 -19.63 12.63
CA LYS A 114 -1.70 -20.56 11.71
C LYS A 114 -0.27 -20.11 11.38
N GLU A 115 -0.07 -18.82 11.14
CA GLU A 115 1.24 -18.29 10.76
C GLU A 115 2.19 -18.21 11.94
N LEU A 116 1.70 -17.96 13.15
CA LEU A 116 2.51 -18.07 14.37
C LEU A 116 2.97 -19.51 14.63
N VAL A 117 2.13 -20.51 14.35
CA VAL A 117 2.51 -21.93 14.44
C VAL A 117 3.57 -22.28 13.39
N ASN A 118 3.41 -21.84 12.14
CA ASN A 118 4.42 -22.01 11.09
C ASN A 118 5.78 -21.40 11.51
N ILE A 119 5.75 -20.22 12.14
CA ILE A 119 6.96 -19.59 12.69
C ILE A 119 7.58 -20.46 13.79
N LYS A 120 6.77 -20.99 14.72
CA LYS A 120 7.24 -21.88 15.78
C LYS A 120 7.90 -23.14 15.21
N GLU A 121 7.31 -23.76 14.20
CA GLU A 121 7.86 -24.95 13.53
C GLU A 121 9.21 -24.68 12.88
N PHE A 122 9.35 -23.52 12.21
CA PHE A 122 10.63 -23.08 11.66
C PHE A 122 11.69 -22.96 12.76
N LEU A 123 11.38 -22.30 13.88
CA LEU A 123 12.34 -22.11 14.97
C LEU A 123 12.77 -23.42 15.65
N VAL A 124 11.85 -24.38 15.76
CA VAL A 124 12.16 -25.73 16.31
C VAL A 124 13.14 -26.48 15.41
N THR A 125 13.00 -26.36 14.09
CA THR A 125 13.89 -27.02 13.12
C THR A 125 15.19 -26.25 12.86
N HIS A 126 15.20 -24.94 13.12
CA HIS A 126 16.31 -24.02 12.88
C HIS A 126 16.82 -23.40 14.19
N THR A 127 17.36 -24.22 15.07
CA THR A 127 17.66 -23.86 16.48
C THR A 127 18.63 -22.69 16.67
N LYS A 128 19.41 -22.32 15.66
CA LYS A 128 20.37 -21.19 15.69
C LYS A 128 19.88 -19.95 14.94
N GLU A 129 18.74 -20.04 14.26
CA GLU A 129 18.07 -18.90 13.64
C GLU A 129 17.27 -18.12 14.70
N ILE A 130 17.10 -16.83 14.44
CA ILE A 130 16.40 -15.90 15.33
C ILE A 130 15.34 -15.11 14.57
N LEU A 131 14.25 -14.70 15.23
CA LEU A 131 13.20 -13.90 14.62
C LEU A 131 12.85 -12.68 15.47
N VAL A 132 12.57 -11.58 14.80
CA VAL A 132 12.00 -10.36 15.38
C VAL A 132 10.55 -10.25 14.90
N LEU A 133 9.60 -10.34 15.84
CA LEU A 133 8.18 -10.18 15.56
C LEU A 133 7.74 -8.81 16.10
N ASP A 134 7.51 -7.85 15.21
CA ASP A 134 7.04 -6.51 15.57
C ASP A 134 5.53 -6.41 15.42
N PHE A 135 4.81 -6.51 16.54
CA PHE A 135 3.39 -6.21 16.59
C PHE A 135 3.18 -4.70 16.61
N GLN A 136 3.24 -4.13 15.41
CA GLN A 136 3.38 -2.70 15.19
C GLN A 136 2.10 -1.92 15.50
N HIS A 137 0.94 -2.47 15.11
CA HIS A 137 -0.36 -1.82 15.31
C HIS A 137 -1.44 -2.82 15.73
N PHE A 138 -2.35 -2.33 16.57
CA PHE A 138 -3.53 -3.06 17.03
C PHE A 138 -4.78 -2.23 16.77
N TYR A 139 -5.76 -2.82 16.11
CA TYR A 139 -7.02 -2.16 15.78
C TYR A 139 -8.20 -2.90 16.41
N HIS A 140 -9.05 -2.15 17.11
CA HIS A 140 -10.20 -2.66 17.87
C HIS A 140 -9.86 -3.64 19.00
N PHE A 141 -8.60 -3.74 19.40
CA PHE A 141 -8.22 -4.53 20.57
C PHE A 141 -8.74 -3.85 21.86
N SER A 142 -9.34 -4.65 22.73
CA SER A 142 -9.54 -4.30 24.14
C SER A 142 -8.33 -4.74 24.98
N GLU A 143 -8.22 -4.28 26.23
CA GLU A 143 -7.20 -4.79 27.17
C GLU A 143 -7.30 -6.30 27.38
N VAL A 144 -8.51 -6.86 27.34
CA VAL A 144 -8.73 -8.31 27.43
C VAL A 144 -8.13 -9.03 26.22
N ASP A 145 -8.27 -8.46 25.02
CA ASP A 145 -7.67 -8.99 23.80
C ASP A 145 -6.14 -8.93 23.84
N HIS A 146 -5.57 -7.84 24.36
CA HIS A 146 -4.13 -7.71 24.55
C HIS A 146 -3.59 -8.78 25.51
N ASN A 147 -4.22 -8.94 26.67
CA ASN A 147 -3.85 -9.96 27.66
C ASN A 147 -3.94 -11.38 27.08
N ARG A 148 -4.99 -11.65 26.28
CA ARG A 148 -5.18 -12.93 25.61
C ARG A 148 -4.12 -13.20 24.55
N LEU A 149 -3.80 -12.23 23.69
CA LEU A 149 -2.76 -12.38 22.69
C LEU A 149 -1.38 -12.56 23.34
N SER A 150 -1.07 -11.77 24.37
CA SER A 150 0.17 -11.92 25.14
C SER A 150 0.29 -13.33 25.73
N SER A 151 -0.77 -13.83 26.37
CA SER A 151 -0.80 -15.20 26.92
C SER A 151 -0.58 -16.27 25.85
N VAL A 152 -1.19 -16.12 24.67
CA VAL A 152 -1.00 -17.02 23.53
C VAL A 152 0.45 -17.01 23.05
N LEU A 153 1.07 -15.83 22.89
CA LEU A 153 2.46 -15.70 22.45
C LEU A 153 3.44 -16.31 23.47
N LYS A 154 3.21 -16.07 24.77
CA LYS A 154 3.97 -16.65 25.88
C LYS A 154 3.89 -18.17 25.89
N LEU A 155 2.69 -18.72 25.70
CA LEU A 155 2.49 -20.17 25.65
C LEU A 155 3.17 -20.79 24.41
N LEU A 156 3.03 -20.14 23.25
CA LEU A 156 3.55 -20.67 21.99
C LEU A 156 5.07 -20.66 21.92
N PHE A 157 5.70 -19.54 22.25
CA PHE A 157 7.16 -19.38 22.15
C PHE A 157 7.88 -19.77 23.44
N HIS A 158 7.25 -19.63 24.60
CA HIS A 158 7.76 -20.07 25.91
C HIS A 158 9.19 -19.59 26.16
N ASN A 159 10.12 -20.52 26.41
CA ASN A 159 11.53 -20.26 26.69
C ASN A 159 12.32 -19.75 25.47
N MET A 160 11.74 -19.73 24.27
CA MET A 160 12.37 -19.13 23.10
C MET A 160 12.34 -17.59 23.12
N ILE A 161 11.53 -16.98 23.99
CA ILE A 161 11.35 -15.53 24.02
C ILE A 161 12.58 -14.88 24.69
N CYS A 162 13.23 -13.98 23.97
CA CYS A 162 14.26 -13.11 24.52
C CYS A 162 13.58 -11.98 25.31
N PRO A 163 13.76 -11.93 26.64
CA PRO A 163 13.09 -10.95 27.48
C PRO A 163 13.71 -9.55 27.39
N TYR A 164 12.90 -8.50 27.51
CA TYR A 164 13.38 -7.10 27.43
C TYR A 164 14.26 -6.66 28.61
N TYR A 165 14.16 -7.35 29.76
CA TYR A 165 15.00 -7.04 30.92
C TYR A 165 16.48 -7.39 30.72
N TYR A 166 16.81 -8.16 29.67
CA TYR A 166 18.20 -8.35 29.27
C TYR A 166 18.72 -7.07 28.59
N PRO A 167 19.90 -6.53 28.97
CA PRO A 167 20.40 -5.29 28.39
C PRO A 167 20.65 -5.40 26.87
N ILE A 168 19.96 -4.58 26.08
CA ILE A 168 19.97 -4.67 24.61
C ILE A 168 21.36 -4.48 24.00
N GLU A 169 22.17 -3.63 24.62
CA GLU A 169 23.54 -3.33 24.22
C GLU A 169 24.50 -4.52 24.43
N LYS A 170 24.09 -5.53 25.21
CA LYS A 170 24.84 -6.78 25.43
C LYS A 170 24.22 -7.96 24.71
N LEU A 171 23.03 -7.79 24.13
CA LEU A 171 22.29 -8.87 23.50
C LEU A 171 22.93 -9.19 22.15
N ASN A 172 23.58 -10.35 22.04
CA ASN A 172 24.17 -10.87 20.81
C ASN A 172 23.68 -12.30 20.53
N LEU A 173 24.02 -12.84 19.36
CA LEU A 173 23.53 -14.16 18.94
C LEU A 173 24.01 -15.28 19.86
N ASP A 174 25.21 -15.20 20.40
CA ASP A 174 25.74 -16.24 21.30
C ASP A 174 25.07 -16.22 22.67
N THR A 175 24.77 -15.03 23.21
CA THR A 175 23.92 -14.88 24.38
C THR A 175 22.53 -15.48 24.16
N MET A 176 21.90 -15.17 23.02
CA MET A 176 20.58 -15.74 22.69
C MET A 176 20.63 -17.27 22.66
N ARG A 177 21.62 -17.85 21.96
CA ARG A 177 21.83 -19.30 21.89
C ARG A 177 22.08 -19.93 23.26
N ALA A 178 22.93 -19.32 24.09
CA ALA A 178 23.25 -19.82 25.43
C ALA A 178 22.02 -19.88 26.36
N ASN A 179 21.04 -19.00 26.14
CA ASN A 179 19.78 -18.95 26.90
C ASN A 179 18.62 -19.68 26.20
N ASN A 180 18.87 -20.34 25.06
CA ASN A 180 17.83 -20.93 24.20
C ASN A 180 16.77 -19.93 23.71
N TRP A 181 17.14 -18.65 23.60
CA TRP A 181 16.28 -17.62 23.02
C TRP A 181 16.42 -17.60 21.50
N GLN A 182 15.30 -17.46 20.82
CA GLN A 182 15.21 -17.33 19.38
C GLN A 182 14.29 -16.19 18.93
N VAL A 183 13.38 -15.70 19.77
CA VAL A 183 12.35 -14.73 19.35
C VAL A 183 12.44 -13.44 20.17
N ILE A 184 12.60 -12.33 19.48
CA ILE A 184 12.39 -10.98 20.04
C ILE A 184 10.98 -10.57 19.65
N ILE A 185 10.09 -10.39 20.63
CA ILE A 185 8.73 -9.90 20.42
C ILE A 185 8.70 -8.44 20.82
N ILE A 186 8.37 -7.56 19.86
CA ILE A 186 8.12 -6.14 20.09
C ILE A 186 6.60 -5.95 20.14
N TYR A 187 6.09 -5.40 21.23
CA TYR A 187 4.64 -5.28 21.46
C TYR A 187 4.27 -3.81 21.69
N ARG A 188 3.67 -3.15 20.70
CA ARG A 188 3.47 -1.69 20.69
C ARG A 188 2.10 -1.25 21.22
N HIS A 189 1.74 -1.67 22.44
CA HIS A 189 0.53 -1.20 23.13
C HIS A 189 0.82 -0.74 24.56
N SER A 190 0.92 -1.69 25.48
CA SER A 190 1.26 -1.50 26.88
C SER A 190 2.49 -2.34 27.25
N GLN A 191 3.12 -2.01 28.37
CA GLN A 191 4.31 -2.73 28.83
C GLN A 191 3.93 -4.12 29.31
N ASP A 192 4.33 -5.13 28.54
CA ASP A 192 4.32 -6.54 28.95
C ASP A 192 5.52 -6.83 29.87
N ASP A 193 5.46 -7.90 30.65
CA ASP A 193 6.51 -8.28 31.60
C ASP A 193 7.76 -8.87 30.94
N ILE A 194 7.66 -9.35 29.70
CA ILE A 194 8.80 -9.92 28.97
C ILE A 194 9.00 -9.36 27.56
N PHE A 195 7.95 -8.83 26.90
CA PHE A 195 8.10 -8.30 25.54
C PHE A 195 8.81 -6.96 25.48
N TRP A 196 9.47 -6.70 24.35
CA TRP A 196 10.22 -5.47 24.11
C TRP A 196 9.26 -4.29 23.85
N PRO A 197 9.41 -3.17 24.58
CA PRO A 197 8.59 -2.00 24.32
C PRO A 197 9.10 -1.23 23.10
N SER A 198 8.22 -0.43 22.51
CA SER A 198 8.48 0.35 21.29
C SER A 198 9.68 1.31 21.41
N SER A 199 9.99 1.77 22.63
CA SER A 199 11.12 2.68 22.92
C SER A 199 12.49 2.07 22.62
N TYR A 200 12.62 0.75 22.68
CA TYR A 200 13.86 0.02 22.36
C TYR A 200 13.98 -0.31 20.87
N TRP A 201 12.89 -0.16 20.10
CA TRP A 201 12.85 -0.49 18.68
C TRP A 201 12.11 0.60 17.89
N PRO A 202 12.68 1.81 17.76
CA PRO A 202 12.09 2.87 16.94
C PRO A 202 11.89 2.44 15.48
N THR A 203 10.69 2.74 14.95
CA THR A 203 10.25 2.49 13.57
C THR A 203 9.87 3.81 12.87
N PRO A 204 10.83 4.71 12.62
CA PRO A 204 10.53 5.99 11.97
C PRO A 204 9.96 5.76 10.56
N TRP A 205 8.90 6.49 10.23
CA TRP A 205 8.16 6.31 8.97
C TRP A 205 8.38 7.54 8.06
N PRO A 206 8.95 7.37 6.85
CA PRO A 206 9.29 8.48 5.97
C PRO A 206 8.08 9.24 5.41
N GLN A 207 6.92 8.59 5.34
CA GLN A 207 5.65 9.15 4.84
C GLN A 207 5.82 9.98 3.55
N THR A 208 6.38 9.38 2.50
CA THR A 208 6.69 10.09 1.26
C THR A 208 6.49 9.24 0.01
N THR A 209 6.14 9.89 -1.10
CA THR A 209 6.16 9.37 -2.48
C THR A 209 7.46 9.72 -3.22
N SER A 210 8.35 10.53 -2.63
CA SER A 210 9.56 11.02 -3.29
C SER A 210 10.75 10.14 -2.96
N TYR A 211 11.36 9.55 -4.00
CA TYR A 211 12.61 8.77 -3.86
C TYR A 211 13.73 9.56 -3.18
N LYS A 212 13.94 10.83 -3.57
CA LYS A 212 14.98 11.67 -2.96
C LYS A 212 14.76 11.88 -1.47
N LYS A 213 13.53 12.25 -1.07
CA LYS A 213 13.17 12.41 0.35
C LYS A 213 13.30 11.10 1.11
N LEU A 214 12.94 9.97 0.50
CA LEU A 214 13.11 8.65 1.11
C LEU A 214 14.60 8.38 1.40
N ILE A 215 15.48 8.49 0.39
CA ILE A 215 16.92 8.25 0.60
C ILE A 215 17.51 9.20 1.65
N GLU A 216 17.21 10.49 1.57
CA GLU A 216 17.64 11.48 2.57
C GLU A 216 17.17 11.12 3.99
N PHE A 217 15.91 10.67 4.12
CA PHE A 217 15.35 10.23 5.40
C PHE A 217 16.06 8.99 5.94
N LEU A 218 16.31 7.98 5.10
CA LEU A 218 16.98 6.74 5.49
C LEU A 218 18.42 7.01 5.94
N GLU A 219 19.18 7.81 5.19
CA GLU A 219 20.55 8.17 5.54
C GLU A 219 20.63 8.99 6.83
N CYS A 220 19.75 9.99 6.97
CA CYS A 220 19.67 10.82 8.16
C CYS A 220 19.29 9.98 9.39
N GLY A 221 18.32 9.10 9.22
CA GLY A 221 17.85 8.18 10.25
C GLY A 221 18.95 7.21 10.71
N LEU A 222 19.65 6.58 9.77
CA LEU A 222 20.78 5.70 10.07
C LEU A 222 21.90 6.41 10.84
N LYS A 223 22.20 7.67 10.51
CA LYS A 223 23.23 8.47 11.23
C LYS A 223 22.78 8.85 12.65
N LYS A 224 21.48 9.05 12.86
CA LYS A 224 20.90 9.50 14.14
C LYS A 224 20.41 8.35 15.04
N ARG A 225 20.51 7.10 14.58
CA ARG A 225 20.04 5.94 15.35
C ARG A 225 20.76 5.86 16.70
N LYS A 226 20.00 5.51 17.75
CA LYS A 226 20.56 5.33 19.09
C LYS A 226 21.35 4.01 19.12
N GLN A 227 22.54 4.02 19.72
CA GLN A 227 23.38 2.82 19.83
C GLN A 227 22.80 1.78 20.81
N ASN A 228 22.02 2.24 21.80
CA ASN A 228 21.39 1.40 22.81
C ASN A 228 19.93 1.04 22.49
N ALA A 229 19.58 0.98 21.20
CA ALA A 229 18.26 0.59 20.73
C ALA A 229 18.40 -0.11 19.37
N GLY A 230 17.45 -0.97 19.04
CA GLY A 230 17.25 -1.39 17.66
C GLY A 230 16.85 -0.21 16.78
N TYR A 231 16.92 -0.39 15.46
CA TYR A 231 16.51 0.65 14.52
C TYR A 231 15.92 0.04 13.27
N VAL A 232 14.63 0.27 13.05
CA VAL A 232 13.91 -0.29 11.90
C VAL A 232 13.91 0.73 10.77
N THR A 233 14.69 0.43 9.74
CA THR A 233 14.80 1.26 8.54
C THR A 233 13.70 0.89 7.54
N GLN A 234 12.67 1.74 7.43
CA GLN A 234 11.52 1.50 6.55
C GLN A 234 11.78 2.03 5.13
N CYS A 235 12.27 1.16 4.23
CA CYS A 235 12.46 1.48 2.82
C CYS A 235 11.16 1.30 2.02
N LEU A 236 10.19 2.18 2.25
CA LEU A 236 8.87 2.10 1.63
C LEU A 236 8.35 3.46 1.18
N PHE A 237 7.56 3.45 0.10
CA PHE A 237 6.78 4.60 -0.33
C PHE A 237 5.43 4.59 0.37
N THR A 238 4.93 5.79 0.69
CA THR A 238 3.57 5.96 1.19
C THR A 238 2.73 6.62 0.11
N PRO A 239 1.71 5.94 -0.41
CA PRO A 239 0.76 6.57 -1.32
C PRO A 239 0.14 7.83 -0.70
N ASP A 240 0.13 8.94 -1.44
CA ASP A 240 -0.57 10.17 -1.06
C ASP A 240 -1.58 10.60 -2.14
N VAL A 241 -2.33 11.68 -1.89
CA VAL A 241 -3.36 12.18 -2.81
C VAL A 241 -2.83 12.53 -4.21
N LYS A 242 -1.51 12.70 -4.38
CA LYS A 242 -0.92 12.94 -5.70
C LYS A 242 -0.97 11.70 -6.61
N LEU A 243 -1.29 10.53 -6.05
CA LEU A 243 -1.60 9.34 -6.83
C LEU A 243 -3.05 9.30 -7.33
N LEU A 244 -3.95 10.19 -6.87
CA LEU A 244 -5.35 10.23 -7.33
C LEU A 244 -5.47 10.28 -8.87
N PRO A 245 -4.68 11.08 -9.61
CA PRO A 245 -4.64 11.03 -11.08
C PRO A 245 -4.33 9.65 -11.66
N ALA A 246 -3.33 8.95 -11.11
CA ALA A 246 -2.95 7.61 -11.55
C ALA A 246 -4.03 6.58 -11.20
N ILE A 247 -4.64 6.71 -10.02
CA ILE A 247 -5.76 5.90 -9.55
C ILE A 247 -6.95 6.03 -10.51
N VAL A 248 -7.30 7.26 -10.91
CA VAL A 248 -8.41 7.52 -11.85
C VAL A 248 -8.14 6.88 -13.20
N GLN A 249 -6.92 6.97 -13.73
CA GLN A 249 -6.55 6.31 -14.99
C GLN A 249 -6.64 4.78 -14.87
N GLU A 250 -6.09 4.19 -13.81
CA GLU A 250 -6.13 2.74 -13.62
C GLU A 250 -7.58 2.22 -13.47
N VAL A 251 -8.45 3.00 -12.81
CA VAL A 251 -9.88 2.69 -12.72
C VAL A 251 -10.51 2.69 -14.11
N LEU A 252 -10.29 3.73 -14.91
CA LEU A 252 -10.85 3.85 -16.26
C LEU A 252 -10.32 2.77 -17.22
N ASP A 253 -9.04 2.42 -17.14
CA ASP A 253 -8.42 1.36 -17.96
C ASP A 253 -9.01 -0.02 -17.65
N ASN A 254 -9.31 -0.31 -16.37
CA ASN A 254 -9.97 -1.56 -16.00
C ASN A 254 -11.44 -1.57 -16.43
N LEU A 255 -12.16 -0.45 -16.28
CA LEU A 255 -13.53 -0.34 -16.79
C LEU A 255 -13.60 -0.55 -18.30
N ARG A 256 -12.62 -0.02 -19.04
CA ARG A 256 -12.47 -0.28 -20.47
C ARG A 256 -12.33 -1.77 -20.76
N LYS A 257 -11.40 -2.46 -20.10
CA LYS A 257 -11.17 -3.90 -20.28
C LYS A 257 -12.40 -4.74 -19.94
N ASP A 258 -13.09 -4.41 -18.85
CA ASP A 258 -14.31 -5.10 -18.44
C ASP A 258 -15.43 -4.90 -19.48
N TYR A 259 -15.57 -3.67 -20.01
CA TYR A 259 -16.54 -3.36 -21.07
C TYR A 259 -16.20 -4.05 -22.41
N GLU A 260 -14.92 -4.10 -22.80
CA GLU A 260 -14.45 -4.83 -23.99
C GLU A 260 -14.77 -6.33 -23.91
N GLN A 261 -14.78 -6.91 -22.70
CA GLN A 261 -15.11 -8.33 -22.49
C GLN A 261 -16.61 -8.62 -22.44
N ARG A 262 -17.41 -7.72 -21.85
CA ARG A 262 -18.82 -7.98 -21.51
C ARG A 262 -19.82 -7.23 -22.38
N SER A 263 -19.40 -6.11 -22.96
CA SER A 263 -20.23 -5.18 -23.74
C SER A 263 -21.52 -4.74 -23.03
N CYS A 264 -21.50 -4.62 -21.70
CA CYS A 264 -22.65 -4.24 -20.89
C CYS A 264 -22.56 -2.78 -20.45
N ILE A 265 -23.42 -1.91 -21.02
CA ILE A 265 -23.46 -0.47 -20.70
C ILE A 265 -24.00 -0.25 -19.28
N GLU A 266 -25.00 -1.00 -18.83
CA GLU A 266 -25.58 -0.85 -17.49
C GLU A 266 -24.54 -1.05 -16.39
N GLU A 267 -23.70 -2.09 -16.51
CA GLU A 267 -22.63 -2.36 -15.54
C GLU A 267 -21.53 -1.28 -15.57
N LEU A 268 -21.22 -0.75 -16.76
CA LEU A 268 -20.31 0.38 -16.92
C LEU A 268 -20.86 1.63 -16.23
N LEU A 269 -22.13 1.97 -16.45
CA LEU A 269 -22.79 3.15 -15.86
C LEU A 269 -22.89 3.01 -14.34
N LEU A 270 -23.25 1.84 -13.84
CA LEU A 270 -23.24 1.56 -12.41
C LEU A 270 -21.84 1.81 -11.86
N SER A 271 -20.81 1.25 -12.48
CA SER A 271 -19.42 1.43 -12.03
C SER A 271 -18.98 2.90 -12.07
N LEU A 272 -19.28 3.64 -13.15
CA LEU A 272 -18.95 5.06 -13.30
C LEU A 272 -19.65 5.92 -12.25
N ASN A 273 -20.96 5.76 -12.06
CA ASN A 273 -21.75 6.46 -11.05
C ASN A 273 -21.22 6.20 -9.64
N SER A 274 -20.80 4.96 -9.43
CA SER A 274 -20.20 4.51 -8.18
C SER A 274 -18.85 5.21 -7.96
N VAL A 275 -18.03 5.49 -9.00
CA VAL A 275 -16.69 6.08 -8.83
C VAL A 275 -16.75 7.59 -8.72
N PHE A 276 -17.40 8.18 -9.72
CA PHE A 276 -17.33 9.61 -10.00
C PHE A 276 -18.54 10.35 -9.44
N GLY A 277 -19.56 9.63 -8.96
CA GLY A 277 -20.85 10.16 -8.56
C GLY A 277 -21.80 10.31 -9.75
N SER A 278 -23.10 10.17 -9.51
CA SER A 278 -24.13 10.26 -10.56
C SER A 278 -24.10 11.61 -11.27
N THR A 279 -24.04 12.72 -10.54
CA THR A 279 -24.04 14.07 -11.12
C THR A 279 -22.87 14.32 -12.06
N LEU A 280 -21.66 13.88 -11.69
CA LEU A 280 -20.49 14.06 -12.56
C LEU A 280 -20.56 13.15 -13.79
N THR A 281 -21.08 11.94 -13.61
CA THR A 281 -21.26 10.96 -14.69
C THR A 281 -22.32 11.41 -15.68
N GLU A 282 -23.49 11.86 -15.20
CA GLU A 282 -24.57 12.43 -16.00
C GLU A 282 -24.06 13.60 -16.86
N HIS A 283 -23.40 14.60 -16.26
CA HIS A 283 -22.82 15.71 -17.01
C HIS A 283 -21.73 15.30 -18.01
N ALA A 284 -21.05 14.18 -17.78
CA ALA A 284 -20.07 13.64 -18.72
C ALA A 284 -20.75 12.94 -19.90
N LEU A 285 -21.83 12.19 -19.64
CA LEU A 285 -22.64 11.53 -20.67
C LEU A 285 -23.38 12.55 -21.53
N GLU A 286 -23.92 13.63 -20.96
CA GLU A 286 -24.53 14.73 -21.72
C GLU A 286 -23.58 15.26 -22.82
N LEU A 287 -22.30 15.45 -22.49
CA LEU A 287 -21.30 15.90 -23.48
C LEU A 287 -21.05 14.87 -24.59
N ILE A 288 -21.19 13.58 -24.29
CA ILE A 288 -21.06 12.49 -25.26
C ILE A 288 -22.28 12.46 -26.17
N ASP A 289 -23.48 12.53 -25.58
CA ASP A 289 -24.77 12.51 -26.28
C ASP A 289 -24.94 13.73 -27.19
N ASP A 290 -24.47 14.91 -26.76
CA ASP A 290 -24.42 16.13 -27.57
C ASP A 290 -23.41 16.05 -28.74
N GLY A 291 -22.62 14.96 -28.82
CA GLY A 291 -21.58 14.80 -29.83
C GLY A 291 -20.46 15.84 -29.70
N SER A 292 -20.17 16.26 -28.47
CA SER A 292 -19.21 17.34 -28.16
C SER A 292 -17.76 16.84 -28.03
N VAL A 293 -17.53 15.53 -28.11
CA VAL A 293 -16.22 14.91 -27.93
C VAL A 293 -15.53 14.65 -29.27
N PHE A 294 -14.34 15.24 -29.44
CA PHE A 294 -13.50 15.08 -30.62
C PHE A 294 -12.15 14.47 -30.27
N LEU A 295 -11.80 13.37 -30.92
CA LEU A 295 -10.47 12.80 -30.91
C LEU A 295 -9.67 13.39 -32.07
N ILE A 296 -8.64 14.17 -31.73
CA ILE A 296 -7.73 14.77 -32.69
C ILE A 296 -6.54 13.83 -32.86
N LEU A 297 -6.34 13.33 -34.08
CA LEU A 297 -5.31 12.35 -34.41
C LEU A 297 -4.21 12.97 -35.28
N SER A 298 -2.97 12.60 -34.98
CA SER A 298 -1.82 12.74 -35.87
C SER A 298 -1.02 11.44 -35.86
N HIS A 299 -0.08 11.27 -36.80
CA HIS A 299 0.66 10.02 -36.99
C HIS A 299 1.33 9.46 -35.73
N GLN A 300 1.64 10.30 -34.73
CA GLN A 300 2.31 9.89 -33.50
C GLN A 300 1.61 10.33 -32.21
N ARG A 301 0.52 11.11 -32.29
CA ARG A 301 -0.08 11.76 -31.12
C ARG A 301 -1.59 11.81 -31.24
N SER A 302 -2.26 11.69 -30.10
CA SER A 302 -3.68 11.98 -29.99
C SER A 302 -3.95 12.91 -28.81
N ILE A 303 -4.96 13.74 -28.96
CA ILE A 303 -5.53 14.56 -27.88
C ILE A 303 -7.05 14.57 -28.02
N PHE A 304 -7.75 14.82 -26.92
CA PHE A 304 -9.19 15.06 -26.96
C PHE A 304 -9.47 16.56 -26.89
N GLN A 305 -10.45 17.00 -27.66
CA GLN A 305 -11.07 18.32 -27.53
C GLN A 305 -12.56 18.14 -27.23
N ILE A 306 -13.04 18.87 -26.23
CA ILE A 306 -14.45 18.90 -25.85
C ILE A 306 -14.98 20.31 -26.05
N VAL A 307 -16.06 20.41 -26.81
CA VAL A 307 -16.79 21.67 -26.99
C VAL A 307 -17.77 21.82 -25.84
N GLY A 308 -17.59 22.85 -25.01
CA GLY A 308 -18.52 23.18 -23.93
C GLY A 308 -19.82 23.79 -24.45
N SER A 309 -20.84 23.85 -23.60
CA SER A 309 -22.15 24.44 -23.95
C SER A 309 -22.11 25.92 -24.35
N ARG A 310 -21.03 26.63 -24.00
CA ARG A 310 -20.79 28.04 -24.37
C ARG A 310 -19.90 28.20 -25.61
N GLY A 311 -19.51 27.10 -26.25
CA GLY A 311 -18.58 27.09 -27.38
C GLY A 311 -17.09 27.06 -26.98
N ASP A 312 -16.77 27.11 -25.68
CA ASP A 312 -15.40 26.99 -25.20
C ASP A 312 -14.80 25.63 -25.56
N ILE A 313 -13.53 25.58 -25.97
CA ILE A 313 -12.83 24.33 -26.30
C ILE A 313 -11.92 23.94 -25.15
N TYR A 314 -12.17 22.76 -24.58
CA TYR A 314 -11.34 22.18 -23.53
C TYR A 314 -10.44 21.10 -24.13
N THR A 315 -9.14 21.18 -23.88
CA THR A 315 -8.15 20.20 -24.35
C THR A 315 -7.81 19.24 -23.23
N ILE A 316 -7.80 17.94 -23.55
CA ILE A 316 -7.55 16.84 -22.63
C ILE A 316 -6.44 15.97 -23.19
N MET A 317 -5.48 15.59 -22.34
CA MET A 317 -4.44 14.63 -22.72
C MET A 317 -4.97 13.21 -22.70
N GLU A 318 -4.55 12.40 -23.66
CA GLU A 318 -4.92 10.98 -23.70
C GLU A 318 -4.32 10.21 -22.52
N THR A 319 -3.08 10.46 -22.11
CA THR A 319 -2.40 9.58 -21.13
C THR A 319 -2.44 10.08 -19.69
N THR A 320 -2.91 11.30 -19.44
CA THR A 320 -2.85 11.92 -18.11
C THR A 320 -4.19 12.53 -17.71
N ASN A 321 -4.48 12.55 -16.40
CA ASN A 321 -5.65 13.27 -15.87
C ASN A 321 -5.39 14.77 -15.92
N PHE A 322 -5.57 15.36 -17.09
CA PHE A 322 -5.39 16.78 -17.36
C PHE A 322 -6.56 17.33 -18.18
N CYS A 323 -7.00 18.53 -17.85
CA CYS A 323 -7.93 19.30 -18.66
C CYS A 323 -7.65 20.80 -18.55
N THR A 324 -7.83 21.55 -19.64
CA THR A 324 -7.65 23.02 -19.62
C THR A 324 -8.74 23.80 -18.88
N CYS A 325 -9.75 23.14 -18.30
CA CYS A 325 -10.88 23.84 -17.68
C CYS A 325 -10.55 24.41 -16.29
N ASN A 326 -11.23 25.49 -15.90
CA ASN A 326 -11.05 26.13 -14.59
C ASN A 326 -11.37 25.20 -13.41
N PHE A 327 -12.31 24.27 -13.59
CA PHE A 327 -12.62 23.28 -12.55
C PHE A 327 -11.41 22.38 -12.27
N PHE A 328 -10.68 21.96 -13.31
CA PHE A 328 -9.44 21.20 -13.14
C PHE A 328 -8.41 22.00 -12.33
N LYS A 329 -8.16 23.25 -12.74
CA LYS A 329 -7.21 24.15 -12.06
C LYS A 329 -7.54 24.39 -10.59
N HIS A 330 -8.81 24.57 -10.24
CA HIS A 330 -9.19 24.99 -8.89
C HIS A 330 -9.65 23.86 -7.97
N GLN A 331 -10.13 22.75 -8.52
CA GLN A 331 -10.68 21.63 -7.75
C GLN A 331 -9.81 20.38 -7.84
N VAL A 332 -9.37 20.01 -9.05
CA VAL A 332 -8.58 18.78 -9.23
C VAL A 332 -7.14 18.99 -8.77
N LEU A 333 -6.46 20.08 -9.17
CA LEU A 333 -5.10 20.38 -8.71
C LEU A 333 -4.99 20.73 -7.22
N LYS A 334 -6.13 21.05 -6.56
CA LYS A 334 -6.20 21.32 -5.12
C LYS A 334 -6.74 20.14 -4.30
N ASP A 335 -6.76 18.94 -4.89
CA ASP A 335 -7.18 17.69 -4.25
C ASP A 335 -8.63 17.71 -3.70
N LYS A 336 -9.52 18.53 -4.29
CA LYS A 336 -10.94 18.65 -3.92
C LYS A 336 -11.87 17.80 -4.78
N ALA A 337 -11.42 17.33 -5.94
CA ALA A 337 -12.18 16.47 -6.85
C ALA A 337 -11.25 15.51 -7.61
N LEU A 338 -11.75 14.33 -7.98
CA LEU A 338 -10.97 13.31 -8.71
C LEU A 338 -10.62 13.73 -10.14
N CYS A 339 -11.59 14.29 -10.86
CA CYS A 339 -11.44 14.81 -12.22
C CYS A 339 -12.57 15.79 -12.55
N CYS A 340 -12.49 16.47 -13.70
CA CYS A 340 -13.58 17.29 -14.21
C CYS A 340 -14.48 16.48 -15.17
N LYS A 341 -15.68 17.00 -15.46
CA LYS A 341 -16.63 16.34 -16.37
C LYS A 341 -16.07 16.13 -17.79
N HIS A 342 -15.24 17.06 -18.27
CA HIS A 342 -14.64 16.97 -19.61
C HIS A 342 -13.64 15.81 -19.69
N PHE A 343 -12.78 15.67 -18.67
CA PHE A 343 -11.86 14.53 -18.61
C PHE A 343 -12.63 13.21 -18.60
N LEU A 344 -13.67 13.11 -17.75
CA LEU A 344 -14.49 11.91 -17.67
C LEU A 344 -15.21 11.61 -19.00
N ALA A 345 -15.80 12.63 -19.64
CA ALA A 345 -16.49 12.49 -20.92
C ALA A 345 -15.54 11.97 -22.02
N ALA A 346 -14.33 12.52 -22.14
CA ALA A 346 -13.33 12.04 -23.10
C ALA A 346 -13.00 10.56 -22.90
N LYS A 347 -12.88 10.14 -21.63
CA LYS A 347 -12.52 8.77 -21.26
C LYS A 347 -13.65 7.78 -21.49
N VAL A 348 -14.86 8.14 -21.09
CA VAL A 348 -16.05 7.31 -21.30
C VAL A 348 -16.38 7.23 -22.80
N ALA A 349 -16.24 8.32 -23.55
CA ALA A 349 -16.36 8.31 -25.01
C ALA A 349 -15.39 7.32 -25.66
N LEU A 350 -14.14 7.28 -25.20
CA LEU A 350 -13.15 6.32 -25.69
C LEU A 350 -13.55 4.86 -25.39
N ILE A 351 -14.11 4.58 -24.20
CA ILE A 351 -14.60 3.24 -23.82
C ILE A 351 -15.79 2.84 -24.71
N LEU A 352 -16.72 3.76 -24.94
CA LEU A 352 -17.95 3.51 -25.71
C LEU A 352 -17.74 3.53 -27.22
N GLY A 353 -16.63 4.11 -27.72
CA GLY A 353 -16.43 4.41 -29.13
C GLY A 353 -17.26 5.60 -29.64
N SER A 354 -17.77 6.44 -28.72
CA SER A 354 -18.71 7.54 -29.01
C SER A 354 -18.00 8.89 -29.09
N PHE A 355 -17.25 9.14 -30.16
CA PHE A 355 -16.56 10.40 -30.41
C PHE A 355 -16.43 10.69 -31.92
N LYS A 356 -16.21 11.96 -32.27
CA LYS A 356 -15.86 12.38 -33.63
C LYS A 356 -14.36 12.37 -33.81
N THR A 357 -13.87 12.02 -34.99
CA THR A 357 -12.43 12.03 -35.30
C THR A 357 -12.08 13.18 -36.22
N LYS A 358 -10.96 13.86 -35.93
CA LYS A 358 -10.38 14.87 -36.83
C LYS A 358 -8.89 14.61 -36.98
N ASN A 359 -8.42 14.55 -38.22
CA ASN A 359 -6.98 14.46 -38.51
C ASN A 359 -6.35 15.85 -38.46
N GLU A 360 -5.17 15.94 -37.86
CA GLU A 360 -4.36 17.15 -37.78
C GLU A 360 -2.89 16.88 -38.06
N THR A 361 -2.17 17.92 -38.50
CA THR A 361 -0.73 17.83 -38.69
C THR A 361 -0.02 17.76 -37.33
N PRO A 362 1.20 17.18 -37.25
CA PRO A 362 2.01 17.21 -36.03
C PRO A 362 2.22 18.63 -35.48
N GLU A 363 2.39 19.61 -36.37
CA GLU A 363 2.51 21.04 -36.04
C GLU A 363 1.19 21.60 -35.51
N GLY A 364 0.06 21.20 -36.09
CA GLY A 364 -1.29 21.58 -35.63
C GLY A 364 -1.57 21.11 -34.21
N ILE A 365 -1.33 19.83 -33.91
CA ILE A 365 -1.45 19.32 -32.54
C ILE A 365 -0.50 20.06 -31.61
N THR A 366 0.76 20.31 -32.03
CA THR A 366 1.73 21.04 -31.21
C THR A 366 1.25 22.47 -30.91
N SER A 367 0.67 23.17 -31.88
CA SER A 367 0.09 24.51 -31.71
C SER A 367 -1.09 24.49 -30.74
N ILE A 368 -2.01 23.53 -30.88
CA ILE A 368 -3.14 23.34 -29.95
C ILE A 368 -2.61 23.12 -28.54
N MET A 369 -1.61 22.27 -28.39
CA MET A 369 -0.95 22.01 -27.11
C MET A 369 -0.33 23.30 -26.55
N ILE A 370 0.50 24.02 -27.32
CA ILE A 370 1.12 25.27 -26.85
C ILE A 370 0.06 26.30 -26.43
N SER A 371 -1.04 26.45 -27.17
CA SER A 371 -2.13 27.35 -26.80
C SER A 371 -2.85 26.91 -25.52
N ALA A 372 -3.10 25.62 -25.39
CA ALA A 372 -3.74 25.01 -24.23
C ALA A 372 -2.88 25.09 -22.95
N TYR A 373 -1.56 24.96 -23.08
CA TYR A 373 -0.62 24.81 -21.96
C TYR A 373 0.17 26.08 -21.64
N GLY A 374 0.50 26.91 -22.64
CA GLY A 374 1.37 28.10 -22.49
C GLY A 374 0.72 29.26 -21.75
N ASN A 375 -0.61 29.30 -21.67
CA ASN A 375 -1.36 30.34 -20.96
C ASN A 375 -1.78 29.91 -19.54
N GLN A 376 -1.38 28.73 -19.07
CA GLN A 376 -1.67 28.30 -17.71
C GLN A 376 -0.54 28.71 -16.78
N GLU A 377 -0.73 29.81 -16.03
CA GLU A 377 0.06 30.08 -14.83
C GLU A 377 -0.27 28.99 -13.80
N PHE A 378 0.66 28.06 -13.59
CA PHE A 378 0.58 26.97 -12.62
C PHE A 378 0.93 27.43 -11.21
#